data_AF-A0A949HSY3-F1
#
_entry.id   AF-A0A949HSY3-F1
#
_cell.length_a   1.000
_cell.length_b   1.000
_cell.length_c   1.000
_cell.angle_alpha   90.00
_cell.angle_beta   90.00
_cell.angle_gamma   90.00
#
_symmetry.space_group_name_H-M   'P 1'
#
loop_
_entity.id
_entity.type
_entity.pdbx_description
1 polymer ?
#
loop_
_entity_poly.entity_id
_entity_poly.type
_entity_poly.pdbx_seq_one_letter_code
_entity_poly.pdbx_strand_id
1 'polypeptide(L)'
;MPKGLTKISKPLALRLLSLCDGDEIWSCDYCRTQRVPEDWIVRLRDIYESNFADPGSTIYQEGNPLPHYEGVRSVDIAVCVAENLSIKVDPWVLESNHRAVIVAWIKERVEED
;
A
#
# COMPACT_ATOMS: atom_id res chain seq x y z
N MET A 1 11.90 -9.46 -19.59
CA MET A 1 12.33 -9.47 -18.17
C MET A 1 11.69 -8.26 -17.53
N PRO A 2 10.80 -8.39 -16.53
CA PRO A 2 10.34 -7.20 -15.82
C PRO A 2 11.56 -6.61 -15.10
N LYS A 3 11.93 -5.38 -15.47
CA LYS A 3 12.90 -4.58 -14.73
C LYS A 3 12.40 -4.49 -13.28
N GLY A 4 13.32 -4.55 -12.32
CA GLY A 4 12.96 -4.32 -10.91
C GLY A 4 12.19 -3.01 -10.75
N LEU A 5 11.37 -2.93 -9.71
CA LEU A 5 10.54 -1.76 -9.43
C LEU A 5 11.39 -0.48 -9.43
N THR A 6 10.84 0.60 -9.99
CA THR A 6 11.49 1.91 -10.07
C THR A 6 11.96 2.33 -8.69
N LYS A 7 13.26 2.64 -8.56
CA LYS A 7 13.80 3.20 -7.33
C LYS A 7 13.35 4.65 -7.15
N ILE A 8 12.94 4.99 -5.94
CA ILE A 8 12.54 6.34 -5.53
C ILE A 8 13.51 6.92 -4.49
N SER A 9 13.53 8.24 -4.35
CA SER A 9 14.39 8.92 -3.37
C SER A 9 13.91 8.70 -1.92
N LYS A 10 14.81 8.72 -0.93
CA LYS A 10 14.46 8.59 0.50
C LYS A 10 13.35 9.60 0.90
N PRO A 11 13.39 10.89 0.54
CA PRO A 11 12.31 11.82 0.87
C PRO A 11 10.93 11.43 0.30
N LEU A 12 10.87 10.95 -0.94
CA LEU A 12 9.61 10.48 -1.53
C LEU A 12 9.12 9.21 -0.84
N ALA A 13 10.02 8.27 -0.55
CA ALA A 13 9.73 7.05 0.18
C ALA A 13 9.13 7.34 1.56
N LEU A 14 9.76 8.22 2.35
CA LEU A 14 9.26 8.64 3.66
C LEU A 14 7.90 9.33 3.58
N ARG A 15 7.70 10.21 2.59
CA ARG A 15 6.41 10.85 2.35
C ARG A 15 5.32 9.83 2.04
N LEU A 16 5.57 8.89 1.12
CA LEU A 16 4.59 7.84 0.79
C LEU A 16 4.27 6.97 2.01
N LEU A 17 5.28 6.56 2.77
CA LEU A 17 5.10 5.77 3.98
C LEU A 17 4.25 6.51 5.03
N SER A 18 4.45 7.82 5.19
CA SER A 18 3.66 8.64 6.13
C SER A 18 2.16 8.65 5.82
N LEU A 19 1.79 8.53 4.54
CA LEU A 19 0.41 8.46 4.08
C LEU A 19 -0.21 7.07 4.25
N CYS A 20 0.60 6.01 4.38
CA CYS A 20 0.09 4.65 4.50
C CYS A 20 -0.44 4.42 5.93
N ASP A 21 -1.65 3.86 6.03
CA ASP A 21 -2.27 3.42 7.28
C ASP A 21 -2.42 1.89 7.36
N GLY A 22 -2.29 1.20 6.22
CA GLY A 22 -2.42 -0.25 6.05
C GLY A 22 -3.80 -0.72 5.60
N ASP A 23 -4.86 0.05 5.84
CA ASP A 23 -6.24 -0.37 5.58
C ASP A 23 -6.86 0.31 4.38
N GLU A 24 -6.38 1.49 4.00
CA GLU A 24 -6.86 2.17 2.81
C GLU A 24 -6.46 1.45 1.52
N ILE A 25 -7.39 1.49 0.57
CA ILE A 25 -7.15 1.19 -0.85
C ILE A 25 -7.15 2.51 -1.61
N TRP A 26 -6.00 2.85 -2.19
CA TRP A 26 -5.85 4.06 -2.98
C TRP A 26 -6.28 3.82 -4.42
N SER A 27 -7.03 4.77 -5.00
CA SER A 27 -7.30 4.73 -6.44
C SER A 27 -6.00 4.91 -7.22
N CYS A 28 -5.94 4.39 -8.44
CA CYS A 28 -4.77 4.59 -9.31
C CYS A 28 -4.45 6.09 -9.51
N ASP A 29 -5.47 6.94 -9.61
CA ASP A 29 -5.28 8.39 -9.75
C ASP A 29 -4.76 9.05 -8.47
N TYR A 30 -5.19 8.58 -7.30
CA TYR A 30 -4.61 9.01 -6.03
C TYR A 30 -3.14 8.60 -5.95
N CYS A 31 -2.79 7.36 -6.32
CA CYS A 31 -1.40 6.92 -6.39
C CYS A 31 -0.55 7.83 -7.29
N ARG A 32 -1.04 8.18 -8.49
CA ARG A 32 -0.35 9.09 -9.41
C ARG A 32 -0.17 10.49 -8.85
N THR A 33 -1.19 11.06 -8.22
CA THR A 33 -1.09 12.38 -7.56
C THR A 33 -0.12 12.37 -6.38
N GLN A 34 0.01 11.24 -5.67
CA GLN A 34 1.04 11.07 -4.64
C GLN A 34 2.44 10.78 -5.19
N ARG A 35 2.60 10.66 -6.51
CA ARG A 35 3.85 10.34 -7.22
C ARG A 35 4.35 8.92 -6.96
N VAL A 36 3.45 7.97 -6.75
CA VAL A 36 3.79 6.53 -6.80
C VAL A 36 4.22 6.20 -8.24
N PRO A 37 5.35 5.50 -8.45
CA PRO A 37 5.79 5.12 -9.80
C PRO A 37 4.75 4.26 -10.55
N GLU A 38 4.57 4.49 -11.85
CA GLU A 38 3.53 3.81 -12.63
C GLU A 38 3.72 2.29 -12.67
N ASP A 39 4.97 1.81 -12.67
CA ASP A 39 5.26 0.37 -12.62
C ASP A 39 4.89 -0.28 -11.28
N TRP A 40 4.92 0.49 -10.18
CA TRP A 40 4.37 0.03 -8.90
C TRP A 40 2.85 -0.07 -9.00
N ILE A 41 2.17 0.96 -9.51
CA ILE A 41 0.72 0.97 -9.66
C ILE A 41 0.25 -0.21 -10.51
N VAL A 42 0.85 -0.39 -11.69
CA VAL A 42 0.49 -1.49 -12.61
C VAL A 42 0.68 -2.86 -11.97
N ARG A 43 1.72 -3.03 -11.15
CA ARG A 43 2.03 -4.30 -10.49
C ARG A 43 1.15 -4.58 -9.28
N LEU A 44 0.85 -3.56 -8.48
CA LEU A 44 0.17 -3.70 -7.19
C LEU A 44 -1.34 -3.52 -7.28
N ARG A 45 -1.86 -2.96 -8.38
CA ARG A 45 -3.29 -2.77 -8.54
C ARG A 45 -4.01 -4.12 -8.60
N ASP A 46 -5.16 -4.16 -7.95
CA ASP A 46 -6.09 -5.28 -7.98
C ASP A 46 -7.53 -4.77 -7.98
N ILE A 47 -8.48 -5.66 -8.26
CA ILE A 47 -9.92 -5.42 -8.17
C ILE A 47 -10.40 -6.01 -6.85
N TYR A 48 -10.79 -5.15 -5.92
CA TYR A 48 -11.32 -5.56 -4.63
C TYR A 48 -12.84 -5.59 -4.68
N GLU A 49 -13.43 -6.73 -4.34
CA GLU A 49 -14.88 -6.91 -4.30
C GLU A 49 -15.41 -6.54 -2.90
N SER A 50 -16.50 -5.80 -2.86
CA SER A 50 -17.24 -5.60 -1.61
C SER A 50 -17.96 -6.89 -1.23
N ASN A 51 -17.78 -7.31 0.02
CA ASN A 51 -18.64 -8.32 0.60
C ASN A 51 -19.82 -7.66 1.31
N PHE A 52 -20.97 -7.56 0.63
CA PHE A 52 -22.19 -6.95 1.17
C PHE A 52 -22.81 -7.71 2.36
N ALA A 53 -22.32 -8.92 2.68
CA ALA A 53 -22.73 -9.67 3.87
C ALA A 53 -22.04 -9.21 5.16
N ASP A 54 -20.94 -8.45 5.04
CA ASP A 54 -20.21 -7.87 6.17
C ASP A 54 -19.98 -6.37 5.92
N PRO A 55 -20.64 -5.47 6.67
CA PRO A 55 -20.48 -4.02 6.52
C PRO A 55 -19.03 -3.55 6.65
N GLY A 56 -18.19 -4.26 7.43
CA GLY A 56 -16.76 -3.96 7.58
C GLY A 56 -15.92 -4.31 6.35
N SER A 57 -16.46 -5.11 5.45
CA SER A 57 -15.86 -5.55 4.18
C SER A 57 -16.49 -4.86 2.96
N THR A 58 -17.37 -3.87 3.18
CA THR A 58 -17.96 -3.06 2.11
C THR A 58 -17.05 -1.87 1.81
N ILE A 59 -16.63 -1.75 0.56
CA ILE A 59 -15.80 -0.65 0.06
C ILE A 59 -16.70 0.53 -0.26
N TYR A 60 -16.36 1.70 0.28
CA TYR A 60 -17.10 2.94 0.05
C TYR A 60 -16.22 3.94 -0.72
N GLN A 61 -16.80 4.57 -1.73
CA GLN A 61 -16.22 5.74 -2.40
C GLN A 61 -17.20 6.92 -2.28
N GLU A 62 -16.75 8.02 -1.68
CA GLU A 62 -17.58 9.21 -1.42
C GLU A 62 -18.88 8.90 -0.66
N GLY A 63 -18.84 7.91 0.23
CA GLY A 63 -20.00 7.45 1.01
C GLY A 63 -20.94 6.48 0.29
N ASN A 64 -20.67 6.14 -0.98
CA ASN A 64 -21.44 5.15 -1.73
C ASN A 64 -20.75 3.78 -1.69
N PRO A 65 -21.48 2.69 -1.39
CA PRO A 65 -20.92 1.36 -1.48
C PRO A 65 -20.64 1.00 -2.95
N LEU A 66 -19.44 0.53 -3.25
CA LEU A 66 -19.05 0.06 -4.58
C LEU A 66 -18.97 -1.46 -4.59
N PRO A 67 -19.57 -2.16 -5.57
CA PRO A 67 -19.46 -3.61 -5.66
C PRO A 67 -18.02 -4.06 -5.93
N HIS A 68 -17.26 -3.24 -6.67
CA HIS A 68 -15.86 -3.49 -6.99
C HIS A 68 -15.10 -2.17 -6.96
N TYR A 69 -13.86 -2.20 -6.50
CA TYR A 69 -12.97 -1.05 -6.49
C TYR A 69 -11.59 -1.46 -6.98
N GLU A 70 -11.14 -0.86 -8.08
CA GLU A 70 -9.78 -1.05 -8.59
C GLU A 70 -8.84 -0.07 -7.89
N GLY A 71 -7.80 -0.60 -7.24
CA GLY A 71 -6.86 0.24 -6.53
C GLY A 71 -5.65 -0.51 -6.01
N VAL A 72 -4.84 0.19 -5.22
CA VAL A 72 -3.62 -0.33 -4.60
C VAL A 72 -3.76 -0.20 -3.08
N ARG A 73 -3.56 -1.28 -2.33
CA ARG A 73 -3.57 -1.18 -0.86
C ARG A 73 -2.37 -0.38 -0.38
N SER A 74 -2.60 0.49 0.60
CA SER A 74 -1.54 1.30 1.19
C SER A 74 -0.43 0.43 1.82
N VAL A 75 -0.77 -0.75 2.37
CA VAL A 75 0.24 -1.71 2.89
C VAL A 75 1.20 -2.23 1.80
N ASP A 76 0.72 -2.49 0.58
CA ASP A 76 1.56 -3.01 -0.49
C ASP A 76 2.56 -1.93 -0.97
N ILE A 77 2.13 -0.65 -0.94
CA ILE A 77 3.01 0.50 -1.16
C ILE A 77 4.06 0.59 -0.04
N ALA A 78 3.66 0.43 1.22
CA ALA A 78 4.59 0.47 2.35
C ALA A 78 5.66 -0.63 2.26
N VAL A 79 5.29 -1.85 1.84
CA VAL A 79 6.25 -2.94 1.61
C VAL A 79 7.23 -2.59 0.49
N CYS A 80 6.75 -2.05 -0.64
CA CYS A 80 7.63 -1.59 -1.72
C CYS A 80 8.57 -0.46 -1.27
N VAL A 81 8.10 0.44 -0.39
CA VAL A 81 8.93 1.47 0.23
C VAL A 81 10.04 0.85 1.09
N ALA A 82 9.70 -0.13 1.94
CA ALA A 82 10.68 -0.83 2.77
C ALA A 82 11.78 -1.47 1.89
N GLU A 83 11.40 -2.18 0.83
CA GLU A 83 12.34 -2.74 -0.14
C GLU A 83 13.20 -1.68 -0.83
N ASN A 84 12.61 -0.55 -1.22
CA ASN A 84 13.34 0.56 -1.84
C ASN A 84 14.40 1.14 -0.89
N LEU A 85 14.09 1.20 0.41
CA LEU A 85 15.00 1.62 1.48
C LEU A 85 15.94 0.49 1.96
N SER A 86 15.88 -0.70 1.35
CA SER A 86 16.67 -1.89 1.72
C SER A 86 16.35 -2.46 3.12
N ILE A 87 15.18 -2.14 3.66
CA ILE A 87 14.64 -2.73 4.89
C ILE A 87 13.92 -4.03 4.52
N LYS A 88 14.38 -5.15 5.10
CA LYS A 88 13.76 -6.45 4.89
C LYS A 88 12.58 -6.61 5.85
N VAL A 89 11.37 -6.71 5.31
CA VAL A 89 10.18 -7.08 6.08
C VAL A 89 10.20 -8.58 6.31
N ASP A 90 10.07 -9.02 7.55
CA ASP A 90 10.03 -10.44 7.89
C ASP A 90 8.76 -11.08 7.28
N PRO A 91 8.86 -12.22 6.57
CA PRO A 91 7.69 -12.93 6.05
C PRO A 91 6.63 -13.21 7.10
N TRP A 92 7.03 -13.51 8.34
CA TRP A 92 6.08 -13.73 9.43
C TRP A 92 5.26 -12.48 9.77
N VAL A 93 5.88 -11.29 9.66
CA VAL A 93 5.17 -10.02 9.85
C VAL A 93 4.10 -9.85 8.77
N LEU A 94 4.43 -10.16 7.51
CA LEU A 94 3.50 -10.05 6.38
C LEU A 94 2.33 -11.04 6.47
N GLU A 95 2.58 -12.28 6.93
CA GLU A 95 1.59 -13.35 6.88
C GLU A 95 0.68 -13.41 8.12
N SER A 96 1.18 -12.99 9.29
CA SER A 96 0.49 -13.21 10.58
C SER A 96 -0.15 -11.96 11.19
N ASN A 97 -0.01 -10.79 10.55
CA ASN A 97 -0.44 -9.53 11.15
C ASN A 97 -1.46 -8.79 10.31
N HIS A 98 -2.27 -7.98 10.98
CA HIS A 98 -3.15 -7.03 10.33
C HIS A 98 -2.33 -6.01 9.53
N ARG A 99 -2.87 -5.52 8.41
CA ARG A 99 -2.15 -4.62 7.51
C ARG A 99 -1.67 -3.33 8.19
N ALA A 100 -2.49 -2.75 9.07
CA ALA A 100 -2.09 -1.60 9.89
C ALA A 100 -0.87 -1.88 10.78
N VAL A 101 -0.76 -3.10 11.33
CA VAL A 101 0.40 -3.51 12.15
C VAL A 101 1.65 -3.64 11.29
N ILE A 102 1.51 -4.17 10.07
CA ILE A 102 2.62 -4.26 9.11
C ILE A 102 3.16 -2.86 8.80
N VAL A 103 2.28 -1.90 8.50
CA VAL A 103 2.70 -0.52 8.19
C VAL A 103 3.37 0.14 9.40
N ALA A 104 2.83 -0.03 10.61
CA ALA A 104 3.44 0.49 11.83
C ALA A 104 4.85 -0.09 12.06
N TRP A 105 5.02 -1.40 11.89
CA TRP A 105 6.30 -2.09 12.01
C TRP A 105 7.35 -1.57 11.02
N ILE A 106 6.93 -1.26 9.78
CA ILE A 106 7.81 -0.67 8.75
C ILE A 106 8.20 0.75 9.15
N LYS A 107 7.26 1.57 9.63
CA LYS A 107 7.53 2.95 10.08
C LYS A 107 8.56 2.99 11.20
N GLU A 108 8.41 2.14 12.21
CA GLU A 108 9.34 2.04 13.33
C GLU A 108 10.78 1.76 12.84
N ARG A 109 10.96 0.77 11.95
CA ARG A 109 12.29 0.44 11.40
C ARG A 109 12.92 1.51 10.52
N VAL A 110 12.09 2.33 9.87
CA VAL A 110 12.57 3.45 9.07
C VAL A 110 13.04 4.60 9.95
N GLU A 111 12.47 4.77 11.15
CA GLU A 111 12.88 5.78 12.12
C GLU A 111 14.17 5.42 12.85
N GLU A 112 14.48 4.12 12.98
CA GLU A 112 15.72 3.61 13.59
C GLU A 112 16.97 3.76 12.69
N ASP A 113 16.81 4.10 11.40
CA ASP A 113 17.82 4.11 10.31
C ASP A 113 18.26 5.51 9.80
#